data_AF-A0A2G6Q5F0-F1
#
_entry.id   AF-A0A2G6Q5F0-F1
#
_cell.length_a   1.000
_cell.length_b   1.000
_cell.length_c   1.000
_cell.angle_alpha   90.00
_cell.angle_beta   90.00
_cell.angle_gamma   90.00
#
_symmetry.space_group_name_H-M   'P 1'
#
loop_
_entity.id
_entity.type
_entity.pdbx_description
1 polymer ?
#
loop_
_entity_poly.entity_id
_entity_poly.type
_entity_poly.pdbx_seq_one_letter_code
_entity_poly.pdbx_strand_id
1 'polypeptide(L)'
;MENTLENKLNKLGITSERVNEIERLTYIPYYIEGDTPFRGTQSKVIDLDDLVGVCRWDADKFTSWIDVLDSLHKMRNFTIFNKQSFEKIIINPPSHVNTPEVVEIEGELYIEGEGKHRLTMAKCLGVKKAKVQVNYLK
;
A
#
# COMPACT_ATOMS: atom_id res chain seq x y z
N MET A 1 -24.05 1.16 -2.09
CA MET A 1 -23.13 0.15 -1.53
C MET A 1 -22.46 0.75 -0.32
N GLU A 2 -22.56 0.08 0.83
CA GLU A 2 -21.99 0.56 2.08
C GLU A 2 -20.46 0.52 2.06
N ASN A 3 -19.82 1.56 2.58
CA ASN A 3 -18.36 1.71 2.60
C ASN A 3 -17.77 1.24 3.94
N THR A 4 -18.19 0.07 4.42
CA THR A 4 -17.73 -0.52 5.68
C THR A 4 -16.47 -1.36 5.47
N LEU A 5 -15.66 -1.51 6.53
CA LEU A 5 -14.52 -2.43 6.56
C LEU A 5 -14.94 -3.86 6.20
N GLU A 6 -16.03 -4.35 6.80
CA GLU A 6 -16.54 -5.70 6.55
C GLU A 6 -16.82 -5.94 5.06
N ASN A 7 -17.47 -4.99 4.38
CA ASN A 7 -17.74 -5.11 2.94
C ASN A 7 -16.44 -5.10 2.12
N LYS A 8 -15.43 -4.32 2.52
CA LYS A 8 -14.11 -4.30 1.86
C LYS A 8 -13.40 -5.65 2.02
N LEU A 9 -13.37 -6.20 3.24
CA LEU A 9 -12.76 -7.50 3.54
C LEU A 9 -13.43 -8.62 2.73
N ASN A 10 -14.77 -8.65 2.73
CA ASN A 10 -15.55 -9.62 1.98
C ASN A 10 -15.25 -9.57 0.47
N LYS A 11 -15.18 -8.37 -0.11
CA LYS A 11 -14.86 -8.19 -1.54
C LYS A 11 -13.45 -8.62 -1.91
N LEU A 12 -12.50 -8.43 -1.00
CA LEU A 12 -11.11 -8.86 -1.19
C LEU A 12 -10.93 -10.36 -0.92
N GLY A 13 -11.92 -11.03 -0.33
CA GLY A 13 -11.80 -12.42 0.12
C GLY A 13 -10.77 -12.57 1.24
N ILE A 14 -10.64 -11.57 2.12
CA ILE A 14 -9.76 -11.62 3.29
C ILE A 14 -10.49 -12.37 4.40
N THR A 15 -9.95 -13.52 4.83
CA THR A 15 -10.52 -14.33 5.90
C THR A 15 -10.20 -13.77 7.28
N SER A 16 -10.92 -14.21 8.32
CA SER A 16 -10.65 -13.83 9.70
C SER A 16 -9.24 -14.23 10.15
N GLU A 17 -8.71 -15.38 9.71
CA GLU A 17 -7.30 -15.72 10.01
C GLU A 17 -6.35 -14.69 9.40
N ARG A 18 -6.61 -14.26 8.16
CA ARG A 18 -5.78 -13.25 7.50
C ARG A 18 -5.91 -11.88 8.18
N VAL A 19 -7.08 -11.49 8.68
CA VAL A 19 -7.23 -10.26 9.48
C VAL A 19 -6.31 -10.30 10.70
N ASN A 20 -6.33 -11.40 11.46
CA ASN A 20 -5.47 -11.58 12.63
C ASN A 20 -3.96 -11.50 12.29
N GLU A 21 -3.57 -11.95 11.09
CA GLU A 21 -2.20 -11.79 10.60
C GLU A 21 -1.88 -10.33 10.26
N ILE A 22 -2.79 -9.63 9.57
CA ILE A 22 -2.60 -8.23 9.16
C ILE A 22 -2.44 -7.32 10.39
N GLU A 23 -3.21 -7.56 11.44
CA GLU A 23 -3.12 -6.81 12.71
C GLU A 23 -1.76 -6.96 13.40
N ARG A 24 -1.01 -8.01 13.09
CA ARG A 24 0.35 -8.23 13.62
C ARG A 24 1.45 -7.71 12.70
N LEU A 25 1.11 -7.25 11.51
CA LEU A 25 2.09 -6.66 10.60
C LEU A 25 2.52 -5.31 11.14
N THR A 26 3.82 -5.04 11.07
CA THR A 26 4.38 -3.73 11.37
C THR A 26 3.71 -2.66 10.51
N TYR A 27 3.22 -1.61 11.17
CA TYR A 27 2.78 -0.37 10.56
C TYR A 27 3.48 0.80 11.24
N ILE A 28 4.29 1.54 10.48
CA ILE A 28 5.02 2.71 10.97
C ILE A 28 4.50 3.94 10.22
N PRO A 29 3.77 4.86 10.88
CA PRO A 29 3.42 6.12 10.26
C PRO A 29 4.66 7.01 10.15
N TYR A 30 4.86 7.62 8.99
CA TYR A 30 5.94 8.56 8.78
C TYR A 30 5.40 9.84 8.15
N TYR A 31 6.04 10.96 8.47
CA TYR A 31 5.81 12.24 7.81
C TYR A 31 7.14 12.96 7.64
N ILE A 32 7.44 13.32 6.39
CA ILE A 32 8.58 14.16 6.08
C ILE A 32 8.13 15.61 6.23
N GLU A 33 8.71 16.33 7.19
CA GLU A 33 8.45 17.75 7.35
C GLU A 33 9.13 18.57 6.24
N GLY A 34 8.35 19.43 5.57
CA GLY A 34 8.85 20.36 4.54
C GLY A 34 9.20 19.71 3.21
N ASP A 35 9.77 20.51 2.31
CA ASP A 35 10.17 20.09 0.97
C ASP A 35 11.54 19.39 1.01
N THR A 36 11.61 18.19 1.57
CA THR A 36 12.84 17.39 1.48
C THR A 36 13.04 16.97 0.02
N PRO A 37 14.12 17.41 -0.65
CA PRO A 37 14.30 17.12 -2.06
C PRO A 37 14.65 15.65 -2.26
N PHE A 38 14.06 15.04 -3.29
CA PHE A 38 14.48 13.71 -3.74
C PHE A 38 15.82 13.79 -4.48
N ARG A 39 16.74 12.86 -4.19
CA ARG A 39 17.97 12.67 -4.97
C ARG A 39 17.69 11.97 -6.32
N GLY A 40 16.56 11.27 -6.43
CA GLY A 40 16.11 10.61 -7.65
C GLY A 40 15.05 9.55 -7.42
N THR A 41 14.52 9.03 -8.53
CA THR A 41 13.46 8.00 -8.55
C THR A 41 13.90 6.82 -9.40
N GLN A 42 13.63 5.59 -8.96
CA GLN A 42 13.92 4.37 -9.72
C GLN A 42 12.73 3.41 -9.77
N SER A 43 12.45 2.86 -10.94
CA SER A 43 11.45 1.79 -11.06
C SER A 43 12.04 0.46 -10.60
N LYS A 44 11.43 -0.18 -9.60
CA LYS A 44 11.88 -1.44 -9.03
C LYS A 44 10.74 -2.39 -8.75
N VAL A 45 11.04 -3.69 -8.75
CA VAL A 45 10.20 -4.69 -8.10
C VAL A 45 10.70 -4.82 -6.67
N ILE A 46 9.83 -4.59 -5.68
CA ILE A 46 10.14 -4.67 -4.26
C ILE A 46 9.49 -5.91 -3.63
N ASP A 47 10.04 -6.39 -2.51
CA ASP A 47 9.30 -7.25 -1.60
C ASP A 47 8.31 -6.39 -0.81
N LEU A 48 7.06 -6.83 -0.72
CA LEU A 48 6.05 -6.12 0.05
C LEU A 48 6.21 -6.34 1.55
N ASP A 49 7.02 -7.29 2.00
CA ASP A 49 7.41 -7.41 3.40
C ASP A 49 8.26 -6.19 3.84
N ASP A 50 9.05 -5.59 2.94
CA ASP A 50 9.85 -4.36 3.18
C ASP A 50 9.01 -3.07 3.26
N LEU A 51 7.72 -3.14 2.88
CA LEU A 51 6.79 -2.02 2.97
C LEU A 51 6.22 -1.91 4.39
N VAL A 52 6.75 -0.99 5.20
CA VAL A 52 6.46 -0.91 6.64
C VAL A 52 5.38 0.10 7.00
N GLY A 53 5.02 1.02 6.10
CA GLY A 53 3.99 1.99 6.43
C GLY A 53 3.67 2.99 5.33
N VAL A 54 3.21 4.17 5.74
CA VAL A 54 2.78 5.27 4.87
C VAL A 54 3.53 6.53 5.26
N CYS A 55 4.09 7.23 4.28
CA CYS A 55 4.73 8.53 4.45
C CYS A 55 3.78 9.64 3.98
N ARG A 56 2.93 10.15 4.88
CA ARG A 56 1.92 11.20 4.60
C ARG A 56 1.59 11.99 5.86
N TRP A 57 1.10 13.21 5.69
CA TRP A 57 0.66 14.08 6.79
C TRP A 57 -0.44 13.49 7.67
N ASP A 58 -1.21 12.52 7.17
CA ASP A 58 -2.31 11.85 7.88
C ASP A 58 -1.96 10.44 8.33
N ALA A 59 -0.70 10.01 8.24
CA ALA A 59 -0.30 8.63 8.51
C ALA A 59 -0.48 8.25 9.98
N ASP A 60 -0.25 9.18 10.90
CA ASP A 60 -0.37 9.03 12.36
C ASP A 60 -1.79 8.73 12.85
N LYS A 61 -2.80 8.94 12.01
CA LYS A 61 -4.20 8.59 12.31
C LYS A 61 -4.48 7.09 12.25
N PHE A 62 -3.54 6.31 11.74
CA PHE A 62 -3.67 4.87 11.60
C PHE A 62 -2.69 4.17 12.55
N THR A 63 -3.11 3.05 13.12
CA THR A 63 -2.27 2.23 14.00
C THR A 63 -1.90 0.88 13.37
N SER A 64 -2.61 0.49 12.32
CA SER A 64 -2.43 -0.78 11.63
C SER A 64 -2.73 -0.67 10.13
N TRP A 65 -2.31 -1.68 9.36
CA TRP A 65 -2.71 -1.81 7.96
C TRP A 65 -4.22 -1.98 7.76
N ILE A 66 -4.93 -2.52 8.75
CA ILE A 66 -6.40 -2.63 8.72
C ILE A 66 -7.04 -1.23 8.78
N ASP A 67 -6.53 -0.34 9.63
CA ASP A 67 -7.04 1.04 9.71
C ASP A 67 -6.82 1.77 8.38
N VAL A 68 -5.65 1.57 7.76
CA VAL A 68 -5.35 2.13 6.44
C VAL A 68 -6.32 1.57 5.40
N LEU A 69 -6.59 0.26 5.41
CA LEU A 69 -7.53 -0.40 4.52
C LEU A 69 -8.95 0.17 4.68
N ASP A 70 -9.39 0.40 5.91
CA ASP A 70 -10.70 0.98 6.17
C ASP A 70 -10.79 2.45 5.73
N SER A 71 -9.69 3.20 5.82
CA SER A 71 -9.65 4.59 5.33
C SER A 71 -9.83 4.73 3.81
N LEU A 72 -9.68 3.65 3.05
CA LEU A 72 -9.79 3.68 1.59
C LEU A 72 -11.24 3.85 1.13
N HIS A 73 -11.49 4.90 0.34
CA HIS A 73 -12.84 5.30 -0.09
C HIS A 73 -13.18 4.89 -1.54
N LYS A 74 -12.19 4.51 -2.37
CA LYS A 74 -12.42 4.15 -3.79
C LYS A 74 -12.89 2.70 -3.91
N MET A 75 -14.15 2.42 -3.53
CA MET A 75 -14.76 1.08 -3.53
C MET A 75 -14.67 0.33 -4.87
N ARG A 76 -14.53 1.04 -5.99
CA ARG A 76 -14.29 0.43 -7.32
C ARG A 76 -13.04 -0.46 -7.33
N ASN A 77 -11.99 -0.09 -6.59
CA ASN A 77 -10.75 -0.88 -6.53
C ASN A 77 -10.96 -2.25 -5.90
N PHE A 78 -11.93 -2.40 -5.01
CA PHE A 78 -12.28 -3.64 -4.33
C PHE A 78 -13.14 -4.56 -5.20
N THR A 79 -13.75 -4.05 -6.27
CA THR A 79 -14.66 -4.82 -7.14
C THR A 79 -14.06 -5.17 -8.50
N ILE A 80 -13.03 -4.44 -8.97
CA ILE A 80 -12.46 -4.68 -10.29
C ILE A 80 -11.54 -5.91 -10.31
N PHE A 81 -10.86 -6.22 -9.20
CA PHE A 81 -9.77 -7.19 -9.19
C PHE A 81 -10.07 -8.36 -8.25
N ASN A 82 -9.99 -9.59 -8.75
CA ASN A 82 -9.82 -10.76 -7.89
C ASN A 82 -8.32 -10.90 -7.49
N LYS A 83 -8.02 -11.61 -6.39
CA LYS A 83 -6.65 -11.72 -5.83
C LYS A 83 -5.59 -12.08 -6.89
N GLN A 84 -5.86 -13.10 -7.71
CA GLN A 84 -4.92 -13.56 -8.74
C GLN A 84 -4.68 -12.53 -9.85
N SER A 85 -5.72 -11.79 -10.25
CA SER A 85 -5.59 -10.72 -11.25
C SER A 85 -4.87 -9.52 -10.66
N PHE A 86 -5.10 -9.24 -9.37
CA PHE A 86 -4.46 -8.16 -8.66
C PHE A 86 -2.94 -8.35 -8.54
N GLU A 87 -2.48 -9.57 -8.21
CA GLU A 87 -1.05 -9.92 -8.18
C GLU A 87 -0.37 -9.67 -9.54
N LYS A 88 -1.00 -10.07 -10.65
CA LYS A 88 -0.45 -9.84 -12.00
C LYS A 88 -0.39 -8.34 -12.34
N ILE A 89 -1.37 -7.56 -11.92
CA ILE A 89 -1.46 -6.13 -12.24
C ILE A 89 -0.50 -5.30 -11.39
N ILE A 90 -0.31 -5.64 -10.11
CA ILE A 90 0.59 -4.90 -9.24
C ILE A 90 2.07 -5.13 -9.59
N ILE A 91 2.40 -6.29 -10.16
CA ILE A 91 3.76 -6.57 -10.67
C ILE A 91 3.97 -6.07 -12.11
N ASN A 92 2.91 -6.07 -12.94
CA ASN A 92 2.94 -5.59 -14.32
C ASN A 92 1.84 -4.54 -14.57
N PRO A 93 2.00 -3.31 -14.05
CA PRO A 93 1.01 -2.26 -14.28
C PRO A 93 0.91 -1.94 -15.78
N PRO A 94 -0.31 -1.76 -16.32
CA PRO A 94 -0.54 -1.57 -17.76
C PRO A 94 -0.02 -0.22 -18.30
N SER A 95 0.38 0.70 -17.43
CA SER A 95 0.98 1.99 -17.79
C SER A 95 1.92 2.47 -16.69
N HIS A 96 3.05 3.06 -17.09
CA HIS A 96 4.03 3.66 -16.19
C HIS A 96 3.46 4.80 -15.35
N VAL A 97 2.50 5.57 -15.90
CA VAL A 97 1.82 6.70 -15.23
C VAL A 97 1.03 6.25 -14.00
N ASN A 98 0.72 4.95 -13.91
CA ASN A 98 0.01 4.37 -12.79
C ASN A 98 0.94 3.49 -11.94
N THR A 99 2.25 3.60 -11.98
CA THR A 99 3.09 2.78 -11.10
C THR A 99 3.00 3.33 -9.67
N PRO A 100 2.65 2.54 -8.64
CA PRO A 100 2.61 3.03 -7.26
C PRO A 100 3.95 3.61 -6.82
N GLU A 101 3.90 4.66 -6.01
CA GLU A 101 5.09 5.34 -5.48
C GLU A 101 5.36 4.93 -4.02
N VAL A 102 6.65 4.83 -3.70
CA VAL A 102 7.16 4.62 -2.35
C VAL A 102 8.38 5.49 -2.14
N VAL A 103 8.66 5.85 -0.89
CA VAL A 103 9.90 6.50 -0.48
C VAL A 103 10.72 5.54 0.38
N GLU A 104 12.03 5.52 0.18
CA GLU A 104 12.97 4.78 1.02
C GLU A 104 13.51 5.70 2.12
N ILE A 105 13.31 5.29 3.38
CA ILE A 105 13.73 6.03 4.58
C ILE A 105 14.43 5.02 5.49
N GLU A 106 15.71 5.26 5.79
CA GLU A 106 16.52 4.40 6.68
C GLU A 106 16.54 2.90 6.27
N GLY A 107 16.38 2.61 4.97
CA GLY A 107 16.36 1.24 4.44
C GLY A 107 14.98 0.57 4.45
N GLU A 108 13.96 1.24 4.95
CA GLU A 108 12.56 0.78 4.93
C GLU A 108 11.75 1.52 3.86
N LEU A 109 10.68 0.89 3.38
CA LEU A 109 9.82 1.45 2.35
C LEU A 109 8.49 1.93 2.92
N TYR A 110 8.12 3.15 2.55
CA TYR A 110 6.88 3.79 2.94
C TYR A 110 6.08 4.16 1.71
N ILE A 111 4.76 3.91 1.73
CA ILE A 111 3.88 4.38 0.65
C ILE A 111 3.92 5.90 0.62
N GLU A 112 4.23 6.46 -0.54
CA GLU A 112 4.24 7.89 -0.82
C GLU A 112 3.32 8.19 -2.01
N GLY A 113 2.92 9.46 -2.18
CA GLY A 113 2.21 9.91 -3.38
C GLY A 113 0.99 9.06 -3.78
N GLU A 114 0.96 8.68 -5.05
CA GLU A 114 -0.11 7.87 -5.65
C GLU A 114 0.18 6.38 -5.54
N GLY A 115 -0.30 5.74 -4.47
CA GLY A 115 -0.06 4.31 -4.24
C GLY A 115 -0.89 3.68 -3.14
N LYS A 116 -1.39 4.51 -2.20
CA LYS A 116 -2.08 4.10 -0.97
C LYS A 116 -3.09 2.99 -1.18
N HIS A 117 -4.02 3.12 -2.12
CA HIS A 117 -5.03 2.08 -2.33
C HIS A 117 -4.42 0.74 -2.73
N ARG A 118 -3.55 0.74 -3.74
CA ARG A 118 -3.08 -0.50 -4.36
C ARG A 118 -2.07 -1.24 -3.48
N LEU A 119 -1.13 -0.50 -2.89
CA LEU A 119 -0.12 -1.09 -2.02
C LEU A 119 -0.72 -1.55 -0.68
N THR A 120 -1.67 -0.81 -0.11
CA THR A 120 -2.40 -1.26 1.09
C THR A 120 -3.19 -2.54 0.81
N MET A 121 -3.94 -2.59 -0.30
CA MET A 121 -4.65 -3.80 -0.70
C MET A 121 -3.68 -4.96 -0.94
N ALA A 122 -2.54 -4.73 -1.59
CA ALA A 122 -1.53 -5.76 -1.85
C ALA A 122 -0.95 -6.32 -0.54
N LYS A 123 -0.59 -5.45 0.41
CA LYS A 123 -0.11 -5.82 1.74
C LYS A 123 -1.16 -6.64 2.50
N CYS A 124 -2.41 -6.18 2.53
CA CYS A 124 -3.50 -6.89 3.20
C CYS A 124 -3.81 -8.25 2.56
N LEU A 125 -3.77 -8.36 1.23
CA LEU A 125 -3.96 -9.61 0.50
C LEU A 125 -2.80 -10.62 0.67
N GLY A 126 -1.67 -10.18 1.22
CA GLY A 126 -0.46 -11.00 1.35
C GLY A 126 0.27 -11.21 0.02
N VAL A 127 0.14 -10.26 -0.91
CA VAL A 127 0.92 -10.26 -2.13
C VAL A 127 2.39 -10.05 -1.77
N LYS A 128 3.29 -10.79 -2.40
CA LYS A 128 4.73 -10.74 -2.08
C LYS A 128 5.51 -9.67 -2.81
N LYS A 129 5.12 -9.32 -4.03
CA LYS A 129 5.92 -8.39 -4.85
C LYS A 129 5.04 -7.36 -5.53
N ALA A 130 5.58 -6.15 -5.68
CA ALA A 130 4.95 -5.07 -6.43
C ALA A 130 6.00 -4.32 -7.25
N LYS A 131 5.62 -3.87 -8.45
CA LYS A 131 6.42 -2.92 -9.22
C LYS A 131 6.05 -1.50 -8.80
N VAL A 132 7.04 -0.75 -8.33
CA VAL A 132 6.88 0.59 -7.77
C VAL A 132 7.89 1.57 -8.36
N GLN A 133 7.66 2.87 -8.15
CA GLN A 133 8.67 3.91 -8.24
C GLN A 133 9.20 4.17 -6.83
N VAL A 134 10.50 3.95 -6.62
CA VAL A 134 11.18 4.22 -5.34
C VAL A 134 11.82 5.59 -5.41
N ASN A 135 11.33 6.52 -4.60
CA ASN A 135 11.88 7.84 -4.39
C ASN A 135 12.92 7.77 -3.28
N TYR A 136 14.07 8.39 -3.52
CA TYR A 136 15.16 8.45 -2.57
C TYR A 136 15.31 9.86 -2.05
N LEU A 137 15.29 10.04 -0.73
CA LEU A 137 15.61 11.32 -0.11
C LEU A 137 17.09 11.66 -0.29
N LYS A 138 17.39 12.96 -0.36
CA LYS A 138 18.75 13.48 -0.49
C LYS A 138 19.47 13.54 0.85
#